data_AF-A0A929K8Z6-F1
#
_entry.id   AF-A0A929K8Z6-F1
#
_cell.length_a   1.000
_cell.length_b   1.000
_cell.length_c   1.000
_cell.angle_alpha   90.00
_cell.angle_beta   90.00
_cell.angle_gamma   90.00
#
_symmetry.space_group_name_H-M   'P 1'
#
loop_
_entity.id
_entity.type
_entity.pdbx_description
1 polymer ?
#
loop_
_entity_poly.entity_id
_entity_poly.type
_entity_poly.pdbx_seq_one_letter_code
_entity_poly.pdbx_strand_id
1 'polypeptide(L)'
;RLTKEMHLAHVFAITSDSLFIGDVHSEAMLEGRCRYLLVDDFDKDTTMGFLENYGFGEEEKGLAWHYCGGKPVCLVELVNAKISRKDVENEAKKFLKIRTSQILSIFDEIALGKIEYSEKALIDEFKNFEKDELVQYDKVNK
;
A
#
# COMPACT_ATOMS: atom_id res chain seq x y z
N ARG A 1 23.93 17.56 38.88
CA ARG A 1 22.74 17.28 38.04
C ARG A 1 23.24 17.24 36.59
N LEU A 2 23.22 16.07 35.94
CA LEU A 2 23.68 15.93 34.55
C LEU A 2 22.68 16.64 33.64
N THR A 3 23.16 17.61 32.86
CA THR A 3 22.34 18.50 32.02
C THR A 3 21.47 17.80 30.98
N LYS A 4 21.73 16.51 30.68
CA LYS A 4 20.97 15.72 29.72
C LYS A 4 19.65 15.14 30.25
N GLU A 5 19.39 15.17 31.55
CA GLU A 5 18.12 14.66 32.12
C GLU A 5 16.91 15.54 31.78
N MET A 6 17.09 16.83 31.46
CA MET A 6 15.99 17.77 31.17
C MET A 6 15.60 17.86 29.68
N HIS A 7 16.19 17.05 28.80
CA HIS A 7 16.00 17.12 27.35
C HIS A 7 15.57 15.78 26.71
N LEU A 8 14.84 14.95 27.45
CA LEU A 8 14.23 13.75 26.88
C LEU A 8 13.04 14.15 26.00
N ALA A 9 13.27 14.21 24.69
CA ALA A 9 12.21 14.35 23.69
C ALA A 9 11.77 12.96 23.23
N HIS A 10 10.46 12.71 23.27
CA HIS A 10 9.87 11.55 22.60
C HIS A 10 9.61 11.93 21.14
N VAL A 11 10.16 11.16 20.22
CA VAL A 11 10.01 11.40 18.78
C VAL A 11 9.18 10.27 18.19
N PHE A 12 8.16 10.62 17.42
CA PHE A 12 7.43 9.70 16.55
C PHE A 12 7.83 9.95 15.11
N ALA A 13 8.33 8.93 14.44
CA ALA A 13 8.62 8.94 13.02
C ALA A 13 7.68 7.94 12.33
N ILE A 14 7.04 8.37 11.24
CA ILE A 14 6.19 7.55 10.40
C ILE A 14 6.76 7.69 8.99
N THR A 15 7.07 6.56 8.35
CA THR A 15 7.66 6.55 7.02
C THR A 15 7.23 5.31 6.27
N SER A 16 7.03 5.44 4.96
CA SER A 16 6.83 4.34 4.03
C SER A 16 8.11 4.02 3.24
N ASP A 17 9.20 4.75 3.49
CA ASP A 17 10.48 4.54 2.82
C ASP A 17 11.16 3.29 3.39
N SER A 18 11.12 2.22 2.61
CA SER A 18 11.70 0.93 2.98
C SER A 18 13.21 0.96 3.15
N LEU A 19 13.92 1.83 2.42
CA LEU A 19 15.37 1.97 2.57
C LEU A 19 15.70 2.60 3.91
N PHE A 20 14.99 3.68 4.26
CA PHE A 20 15.14 4.31 5.57
C PHE A 20 14.79 3.37 6.73
N ILE A 21 13.72 2.57 6.59
CA ILE A 21 13.36 1.56 7.59
C ILE A 21 14.48 0.52 7.72
N GLY A 22 15.01 0.06 6.58
CA GLY A 22 16.15 -0.85 6.52
C GLY A 22 17.33 -0.31 7.30
N ASP A 23 17.83 0.88 6.95
CA ASP A 23 18.99 1.52 7.59
C ASP A 23 18.80 1.69 9.11
N VAL A 24 17.62 2.13 9.56
CA VAL A 24 17.35 2.33 10.99
C VAL A 24 17.26 1.00 11.75
N HIS A 25 16.77 -0.06 11.12
CA HIS A 25 16.61 -1.37 11.74
C HIS A 25 17.90 -2.21 11.69
N SER A 26 18.64 -2.18 10.57
CA SER A 26 19.83 -3.02 10.34
C SER A 26 21.08 -2.46 10.99
N GLU A 27 21.27 -1.14 10.99
CA GLU A 27 22.51 -0.51 11.49
C GLU A 27 22.51 -0.29 13.02
N ALA A 28 21.57 -0.91 13.74
CA ALA A 28 21.42 -0.85 15.21
C ALA A 28 21.41 0.58 15.81
N MET A 29 21.23 1.63 15.00
CA MET A 29 21.39 3.02 15.43
C MET A 29 20.48 3.37 16.61
N LEU A 30 19.29 2.75 16.66
CA LEU A 30 18.29 2.93 17.72
C LEU A 30 17.98 1.65 18.49
N GLU A 31 18.86 0.65 18.43
CA GLU A 31 18.70 -0.61 19.18
C GLU A 31 18.56 -0.33 20.68
N GLY A 32 17.54 -0.93 21.30
CA GLY A 32 17.20 -0.72 22.71
C GLY A 32 16.64 0.66 23.07
N ARG A 33 16.46 1.57 22.09
CA ARG A 33 16.04 2.96 22.31
C ARG A 33 14.78 3.37 21.55
N CYS A 34 14.24 2.52 20.68
CA CYS A 34 13.01 2.78 19.96
C CYS A 34 12.07 1.55 19.97
N ARG A 35 10.78 1.79 19.68
CA ARG A 35 9.77 0.75 19.49
C ARG A 35 9.24 0.86 18.07
N TYR A 36 9.41 -0.21 17.29
CA TYR A 36 8.85 -0.30 15.94
C TYR A 36 7.39 -0.76 16.01
N LEU A 37 6.53 -0.09 15.24
CA LEU A 37 5.14 -0.45 15.06
C LEU A 37 4.91 -0.59 13.56
N LEU A 38 4.63 -1.81 13.11
CA LEU A 38 4.23 -2.05 11.74
C LEU A 38 2.77 -1.63 11.59
N VAL A 39 2.51 -0.73 10.64
CA VAL A 39 1.16 -0.38 10.21
C VAL A 39 1.01 -0.97 8.82
N ASP A 40 0.23 -2.04 8.74
CA ASP A 40 -0.03 -2.78 7.51
C ASP A 40 -1.52 -2.72 7.17
N ASP A 41 -1.89 -3.27 6.02
CA ASP A 41 -3.27 -3.45 5.62
C ASP A 41 -4.04 -4.35 6.60
N PHE A 42 -5.35 -4.12 6.72
CA PHE A 42 -6.20 -4.92 7.58
C PHE A 42 -6.32 -6.36 7.06
N ASP A 43 -6.36 -7.33 7.97
CA ASP A 43 -6.82 -8.66 7.59
C ASP A 43 -8.31 -8.63 7.20
N LYS A 44 -8.78 -9.75 6.64
CA LYS A 44 -10.15 -9.85 6.15
C LYS A 44 -11.17 -9.59 7.26
N ASP A 45 -11.00 -10.19 8.43
CA ASP A 45 -11.97 -10.09 9.53
C ASP A 45 -12.03 -8.66 10.08
N THR A 46 -10.88 -8.01 10.23
CA THR A 46 -10.75 -6.60 10.61
C THR A 46 -11.41 -5.69 9.57
N THR A 47 -11.24 -5.99 8.28
CA THR A 47 -11.88 -5.25 7.19
C THR A 47 -13.41 -5.39 7.24
N MET A 48 -13.91 -6.60 7.45
CA MET A 48 -15.35 -6.85 7.56
C MET A 48 -15.95 -6.10 8.75
N GLY A 49 -15.30 -6.18 9.92
CA GLY A 49 -15.74 -5.46 11.12
C GLY A 49 -15.67 -3.94 10.96
N PHE A 50 -14.62 -3.42 10.32
CA PHE A 50 -14.51 -2.00 10.00
C PHE A 50 -15.70 -1.54 9.15
N LEU A 51 -15.98 -2.24 8.04
CA LEU A 51 -17.06 -1.87 7.11
C LEU A 51 -18.46 -2.04 7.73
N GLU A 52 -18.66 -3.06 8.57
CA GLU A 52 -19.90 -3.27 9.31
C GLU A 52 -20.24 -2.08 10.21
N ASN A 53 -19.24 -1.49 10.89
CA ASN A 53 -19.44 -0.29 11.70
C ASN A 53 -19.92 0.94 10.89
N TYR A 54 -19.75 0.91 9.57
CA TYR A 54 -20.23 1.96 8.64
C TYR A 54 -21.47 1.53 7.83
N GLY A 55 -22.14 0.44 8.24
CA GLY A 55 -23.41 -0.01 7.67
C GLY A 55 -23.31 -0.65 6.30
N PHE A 56 -22.14 -1.21 5.95
CA PHE A 56 -21.98 -1.98 4.72
C PHE A 56 -22.70 -3.33 4.84
N GLY A 57 -23.50 -3.68 3.83
CA GLY A 57 -24.10 -5.01 3.71
C GLY A 57 -23.09 -6.07 3.26
N GLU A 58 -23.46 -7.36 3.34
CA GLU A 58 -22.56 -8.47 2.96
C GLU A 58 -22.03 -8.38 1.53
N GLU A 59 -22.88 -7.98 0.58
CA GLU A 59 -22.48 -7.81 -0.83
C GLU A 59 -21.46 -6.67 -0.99
N GLU A 60 -21.72 -5.51 -0.39
CA GLU A 60 -20.82 -4.35 -0.43
C GLU A 60 -19.47 -4.67 0.26
N LYS A 61 -19.49 -5.42 1.37
CA LYS A 61 -18.29 -5.90 2.06
C LYS A 61 -17.47 -6.84 1.17
N GLY A 62 -18.14 -7.77 0.47
CA GLY A 62 -17.50 -8.66 -0.50
C GLY A 62 -16.85 -7.89 -1.65
N LEU A 63 -17.54 -6.89 -2.21
CA LEU A 63 -17.02 -6.02 -3.26
C LEU A 63 -15.83 -5.18 -2.79
N ALA A 64 -15.93 -4.58 -1.60
CA ALA A 64 -14.85 -3.82 -1.00
C ALA A 64 -13.59 -4.68 -0.81
N TRP A 65 -13.73 -5.90 -0.27
CA TRP A 65 -12.60 -6.82 -0.13
C TRP A 65 -12.01 -7.23 -1.47
N HIS A 66 -12.86 -7.53 -2.47
CA HIS A 66 -12.39 -7.96 -3.78
C HIS A 66 -11.55 -6.89 -4.50
N TYR A 67 -11.96 -5.62 -4.43
CA TYR A 67 -11.28 -4.53 -5.14
C TYR A 67 -10.23 -3.77 -4.32
N CYS A 68 -10.38 -3.74 -2.99
CA CYS A 68 -9.55 -2.91 -2.12
C CYS A 68 -8.75 -3.71 -1.09
N GLY A 69 -9.09 -4.99 -0.86
CA GLY A 69 -8.51 -5.78 0.22
C GLY A 69 -8.63 -5.08 1.58
N GLY A 70 -7.56 -5.14 2.35
CA GLY A 70 -7.45 -4.54 3.67
C GLY A 70 -7.03 -3.07 3.71
N LYS A 71 -6.82 -2.45 2.55
CA LYS A 71 -6.10 -1.18 2.45
C LYS A 71 -6.88 -0.02 3.10
N PRO A 72 -6.43 0.53 4.25
CA PRO A 72 -7.24 1.48 5.01
C PRO A 72 -7.65 2.72 4.24
N VAL A 73 -6.75 3.25 3.39
CA VAL A 73 -7.05 4.42 2.53
C VAL A 73 -8.20 4.13 1.57
N CYS A 74 -8.21 2.97 0.92
CA CYS A 74 -9.29 2.58 0.03
C CYS A 74 -10.60 2.35 0.78
N LEU A 75 -10.55 1.71 1.94
CA LEU A 75 -11.73 1.47 2.78
C LEU A 75 -12.37 2.78 3.25
N VAL A 76 -11.56 3.76 3.68
CA VAL A 76 -12.06 5.09 4.08
C VAL A 76 -12.71 5.82 2.90
N GLU A 77 -12.15 5.73 1.70
CA GLU A 77 -12.76 6.30 0.50
C GLU A 77 -14.12 5.67 0.17
N LEU A 78 -14.25 4.34 0.31
CA LEU A 78 -15.54 3.65 0.15
C LEU A 78 -16.55 4.08 1.22
N VAL A 79 -16.13 4.21 2.47
CA VAL A 79 -16.98 4.72 3.56
C VAL A 79 -17.49 6.12 3.23
N ASN A 80 -16.59 7.02 2.79
CA ASN A 80 -16.97 8.37 2.38
C ASN A 80 -17.94 8.38 1.19
N ALA A 81 -17.74 7.47 0.23
CA ALA A 81 -18.65 7.28 -0.90
C ALA A 81 -20.05 6.86 -0.45
N LYS A 82 -20.14 5.86 0.44
CA LYS A 82 -21.40 5.39 1.00
C LYS A 82 -22.13 6.47 1.80
N ILE A 83 -21.41 7.20 2.66
CA ILE A 83 -21.97 8.35 3.42
C ILE A 83 -22.51 9.41 2.45
N SER A 84 -21.82 9.63 1.34
CA SER A 84 -22.24 10.53 0.26
C SER A 84 -23.34 9.96 -0.65
N ARG A 85 -23.88 8.78 -0.34
CA ARG A 85 -24.91 8.06 -1.11
C ARG A 85 -24.48 7.75 -2.56
N LYS A 86 -23.19 7.56 -2.78
CA LYS A 86 -22.66 7.07 -4.05
C LYS A 86 -22.79 5.55 -4.12
N ASP A 87 -22.75 5.05 -5.34
CA ASP A 87 -22.75 3.61 -5.61
C ASP A 87 -21.38 3.00 -5.25
N VAL A 88 -21.36 2.19 -4.19
CA VAL A 88 -20.12 1.61 -3.63
C VAL A 88 -19.42 0.70 -4.64
N GLU A 89 -20.17 -0.07 -5.43
CA GLU A 89 -19.60 -0.97 -6.44
C GLU A 89 -18.82 -0.18 -7.51
N ASN A 90 -19.42 0.88 -8.05
CA ASN A 90 -18.77 1.72 -9.05
C ASN A 90 -17.55 2.45 -8.47
N GLU A 91 -17.61 2.93 -7.21
CA GLU A 91 -16.44 3.53 -6.57
C GLU A 91 -15.32 2.50 -6.33
N ALA A 92 -15.66 1.27 -5.91
CA ALA A 92 -14.69 0.19 -5.74
C ALA A 92 -13.99 -0.16 -7.06
N LYS A 93 -14.76 -0.29 -8.16
CA LYS A 93 -14.22 -0.55 -9.51
C LYS A 93 -13.29 0.56 -10.02
N LYS A 94 -13.49 1.81 -9.59
CA LYS A 94 -12.60 2.92 -9.99
C LYS A 94 -11.18 2.72 -9.50
N PHE A 95 -10.96 2.10 -8.33
CA PHE A 95 -9.60 1.84 -7.85
C PHE A 95 -8.82 0.97 -8.82
N LEU A 96 -9.41 -0.15 -9.26
CA LEU A 96 -8.81 -1.02 -10.24
C LEU A 96 -8.53 -0.25 -11.55
N LYS A 97 -9.53 0.49 -12.04
CA LYS A 97 -9.39 1.28 -13.27
C LYS A 97 -8.23 2.30 -13.18
N ILE A 98 -8.11 3.02 -12.07
CA ILE A 98 -7.04 4.00 -11.85
C ILE A 98 -5.67 3.30 -11.91
N ARG A 99 -5.52 2.16 -11.22
CA ARG A 99 -4.26 1.41 -11.21
C ARG A 99 -3.91 0.86 -12.60
N THR A 100 -4.87 0.29 -13.31
CA THR A 100 -4.67 -0.15 -14.69
C THR A 100 -4.26 1.02 -15.59
N SER A 101 -4.91 2.18 -15.48
CA SER A 101 -4.55 3.37 -16.26
C SER A 101 -3.15 3.89 -15.97
N GLN A 102 -2.71 3.86 -14.70
CA GLN A 102 -1.34 4.24 -14.33
C GLN A 102 -0.31 3.31 -14.98
N ILE A 103 -0.58 2.00 -14.98
CA ILE A 103 0.29 1.02 -15.64
C ILE A 103 0.34 1.27 -17.16
N LEU A 104 -0.82 1.47 -17.80
CA LEU A 104 -0.88 1.77 -19.24
C LEU A 104 -0.12 3.05 -19.61
N SER A 105 -0.15 4.08 -18.76
CA SER A 105 0.63 5.31 -18.97
C SER A 105 2.14 5.04 -19.04
N ILE A 106 2.65 4.06 -18.29
CA ILE A 106 4.07 3.68 -18.34
C ILE A 106 4.39 3.02 -19.69
N PHE A 107 3.49 2.16 -20.19
CA PHE A 107 3.63 1.55 -21.52
C PHE A 107 3.63 2.61 -22.62
N ASP A 108 2.77 3.63 -22.54
CA ASP A 108 2.75 4.74 -23.48
C ASP A 108 4.08 5.51 -23.47
N GLU A 109 4.68 5.74 -22.30
CA GLU A 109 5.98 6.40 -22.17
C GLU A 109 7.13 5.58 -22.77
N ILE A 110 7.08 4.25 -22.62
CA ILE A 110 8.03 3.32 -23.27
C ILE A 110 7.87 3.38 -24.79
N ALA A 111 6.63 3.29 -25.30
CA ALA A 111 6.34 3.32 -26.74
C ALA A 111 6.77 4.64 -27.39
N LEU A 112 6.69 5.75 -26.66
CA LEU A 112 7.17 7.07 -27.08
C LEU A 112 8.69 7.27 -26.93
N GLY A 113 9.42 6.27 -26.44
CA GLY A 113 10.87 6.32 -26.23
C GLY A 113 11.32 7.27 -25.12
N LYS A 114 10.41 7.65 -24.20
CA LYS A 114 10.75 8.49 -23.04
C LYS A 114 11.42 7.69 -21.92
N ILE A 115 11.09 6.40 -21.84
CA ILE A 115 11.69 5.44 -20.91
C ILE A 115 12.47 4.42 -21.74
N GLU A 116 13.75 4.28 -21.46
CA GLU A 116 14.63 3.32 -22.13
C GLU A 116 14.51 1.92 -21.49
N TYR A 117 13.32 1.32 -21.62
CA TYR A 117 13.00 -0.01 -21.12
C TYR A 117 12.24 -0.80 -22.18
N SER A 118 12.49 -2.09 -22.30
CA SER A 118 11.79 -2.92 -23.29
C SER A 118 10.39 -3.27 -22.80
N GLU A 119 9.36 -2.96 -23.60
CA GLU A 119 7.98 -3.39 -23.35
C GLU A 119 7.90 -4.90 -23.08
N LYS A 120 8.64 -5.70 -23.86
CA LYS A 120 8.70 -7.16 -23.70
C LYS A 120 9.25 -7.57 -22.32
N ALA A 121 10.33 -6.92 -21.88
CA ALA A 121 10.91 -7.18 -20.57
C ALA A 121 9.94 -6.82 -19.44
N LEU A 122 9.16 -5.75 -19.60
CA LEU A 122 8.14 -5.35 -18.61
C LEU A 122 7.01 -6.38 -18.52
N ILE A 123 6.51 -6.85 -19.67
CA ILE A 123 5.47 -7.90 -19.72
C ILE A 123 5.98 -9.20 -19.09
N ASP A 124 7.22 -9.59 -19.39
CA ASP A 124 7.82 -10.79 -18.81
C ASP A 124 7.96 -10.67 -17.28
N GLU A 125 8.25 -9.48 -16.76
CA GLU A 125 8.24 -9.23 -15.32
C GLU A 125 6.83 -9.33 -14.71
N PHE A 126 5.82 -8.74 -15.36
CA PHE A 126 4.43 -8.82 -14.89
C PHE A 126 3.88 -10.25 -14.85
N LYS A 127 4.35 -11.15 -15.73
CA LYS A 127 3.97 -12.59 -15.68
C LYS A 127 4.36 -13.26 -14.36
N ASN A 128 5.41 -12.76 -13.69
CA ASN A 128 5.80 -13.31 -12.39
C ASN A 128 4.69 -13.11 -11.34
N PHE A 129 3.89 -12.05 -11.49
CA PHE A 129 2.78 -11.71 -10.59
C PHE A 129 1.45 -12.39 -10.96
N GLU A 130 1.38 -13.17 -12.05
CA GLU A 130 0.16 -13.88 -12.44
C GLU A 130 -0.18 -15.03 -11.47
N LYS A 131 0.85 -15.60 -10.83
CA LYS A 131 0.72 -16.78 -9.96
C LYS A 131 0.95 -16.48 -8.48
N ASP A 132 1.87 -15.57 -8.19
CA ASP A 132 2.24 -15.21 -6.83
C ASP A 132 2.12 -13.70 -6.64
N GLU A 133 1.45 -13.30 -5.57
CA GLU A 133 1.34 -11.89 -5.16
C GLU A 133 2.70 -11.32 -4.71
N LEU A 134 3.58 -12.20 -4.22
CA LEU A 134 4.91 -11.86 -3.73
C LEU A 134 5.96 -12.52 -4.61
N VAL A 135 6.66 -11.71 -5.41
CA VAL A 135 7.78 -12.15 -6.23
C VAL A 135 9.09 -11.75 -5.53
N GLN A 136 10.02 -12.69 -5.38
CA GLN A 136 11.36 -12.37 -4.90
C GLN A 136 12.09 -11.55 -5.97
N TYR A 137 12.35 -10.28 -5.67
CA TYR A 137 13.09 -9.40 -6.54
C TYR A 137 14.59 -9.55 -6.27
N ASP A 138 15.22 -10.48 -6.97
CA ASP A 138 16.69 -10.52 -7.04
C ASP A 138 17.14 -9.38 -7.93
N LYS A 139 17.80 -8.38 -7.33
CA LYS A 139 18.43 -7.28 -8.07
C LYS A 139 19.26 -7.91 -9.20
N VAL A 140 18.82 -7.73 -10.45
CA VAL A 140 19.63 -8.11 -11.61
C VAL A 140 20.93 -7.34 -11.47
N ASN A 141 22.01 -8.05 -11.13
CA ASN A 141 23.35 -7.48 -11.07
C ASN A 141 23.62 -6.84 -12.44
N LYS A 142 23.66 -5.51 -12.48
CA LYS A 142 24.24 -4.75 -13.58
C LYS A 142 25.76 -4.78 -13.48
#